data_AF-A0A0S9PFW7-F1
#
_entry.id   AF-A0A0S9PFW7-F1
#
_cell.length_a   1.000
_cell.length_b   1.000
_cell.length_c   1.000
_cell.angle_alpha   90.00
_cell.angle_beta   90.00
_cell.angle_gamma   90.00
#
_symmetry.space_group_name_H-M   'P 1'
#
loop_
_entity.id
_entity.type
_entity.pdbx_description
1 polymer ?
#
loop_
_entity_poly.entity_id
_entity_poly.type
_entity_poly.pdbx_seq_one_letter_code
_entity_poly.pdbx_strand_id
1 'polypeptide(L)'
;MNTKTKLRLSALGAILAVGLTVVSGATVANAADPTSFKQLNGVGSDTTQDVVRAIAATTTTLGSYDAAGANLSATIKTTASGPSFNRPIGSGAGVKALSASAQGLNYGGSAAPITGQVDFARSSSGPVTGSVLTYVPFATDAVSYAVNSASDFPRNIKLGTAADSDTKFTLRNIYRCTVTSYNNADGDAVAITPLLPQTGSGTRSFFLGKLGLTDATTCGNTRSNTIIEHDGTVLTGPGDIVPFSIGQFIAQSNSPLTGSQDRRGFAELGKIDNVKPTVLSTDGVALNGSFPLVRTVYNVVQTSRLGEPAIAAAFVGTSSSFCANPSIIRTYGFAPLSSGCGATTLTGGFQ
;
A
#
# COMPACT_ATOMS: atom_id res chain seq x y z
N MET A 1 -38.32 22.54 -33.28
CA MET A 1 -37.74 23.02 -32.01
C MET A 1 -38.57 22.48 -30.87
N ASN A 2 -38.08 21.48 -30.15
CA ASN A 2 -38.64 21.07 -28.86
C ASN A 2 -37.50 20.41 -28.06
N THR A 3 -36.79 21.25 -27.30
CA THR A 3 -35.73 20.86 -26.37
C THR A 3 -36.36 20.15 -25.17
N LYS A 4 -36.29 18.82 -25.12
CA LYS A 4 -36.59 18.05 -23.91
C LYS A 4 -35.33 17.92 -23.07
N THR A 5 -35.11 18.90 -22.21
CA THR A 5 -34.12 18.83 -21.12
C THR A 5 -34.56 17.74 -20.15
N LYS A 6 -33.97 16.54 -20.26
CA LYS A 6 -34.13 15.50 -19.25
C LYS A 6 -33.20 15.84 -18.09
N LEU A 7 -33.75 16.48 -17.06
CA LEU A 7 -33.14 16.52 -15.74
C LEU A 7 -32.96 15.05 -15.27
N ARG A 8 -31.75 14.52 -15.39
CA ARG A 8 -31.39 13.26 -14.74
C ARG A 8 -31.19 13.61 -13.27
N LEU A 9 -32.18 13.29 -12.42
CA LEU A 9 -31.94 13.11 -11.00
C LEU A 9 -30.94 11.96 -10.89
N SER A 10 -29.66 12.30 -10.79
CA SER A 10 -28.61 11.37 -10.42
C SER A 10 -28.97 10.82 -9.05
N ALA A 11 -29.18 9.51 -8.98
CA ALA A 11 -29.37 8.81 -7.73
C ALA A 11 -28.21 9.16 -6.81
N LEU A 12 -28.51 9.89 -5.71
CA LEU A 12 -27.62 9.89 -4.56
C LEU A 12 -27.36 8.44 -4.22
N GLY A 13 -26.10 8.01 -4.35
CA GLY A 13 -25.67 6.71 -3.86
C GLY A 13 -26.13 6.59 -2.42
N ALA A 14 -26.97 5.60 -2.15
CA ALA A 14 -27.39 5.27 -0.80
C ALA A 14 -26.12 4.90 -0.02
N ILE A 15 -25.58 5.87 0.72
CA ILE A 15 -24.67 5.61 1.83
C ILE A 15 -25.51 4.80 2.80
N LEU A 16 -25.36 3.47 2.78
CA LEU A 16 -25.80 2.66 3.90
C LEU A 16 -24.96 3.13 5.09
N ALA A 17 -25.52 4.02 5.89
CA ALA A 17 -25.05 4.30 7.24
C ALA A 17 -25.28 3.04 8.06
N VAL A 18 -24.35 2.09 7.96
CA VAL A 18 -24.26 0.98 8.91
C VAL A 18 -23.92 1.64 10.24
N GLY A 19 -24.82 1.51 11.21
CA GLY A 19 -24.67 2.07 12.55
C GLY A 19 -23.32 1.70 13.13
N LEU A 20 -22.46 2.70 13.25
CA LEU A 20 -21.17 2.59 13.91
C LEU A 20 -21.46 2.47 15.40
N THR A 21 -21.52 1.24 15.93
CA THR A 21 -21.30 1.05 17.36
C THR A 21 -19.88 1.52 17.64
N VAL A 22 -19.77 2.72 18.20
CA VAL A 22 -18.52 3.29 18.69
C VAL A 22 -18.03 2.39 19.82
N VAL A 23 -17.23 1.37 19.47
CA VAL A 23 -16.26 0.86 20.42
C VAL A 23 -15.30 2.03 20.59
N SER A 24 -15.31 2.63 21.77
CA SER A 24 -14.38 3.66 22.22
C SER A 24 -12.96 3.09 22.25
N GLY A 25 -12.38 2.82 21.10
CA GLY A 25 -10.95 2.73 20.89
C GLY A 25 -10.46 4.16 20.65
N ALA A 26 -9.49 4.60 21.44
CA ALA A 26 -8.91 5.93 21.32
C ALA A 26 -8.64 6.27 19.84
N THR A 27 -9.13 7.42 19.39
CA THR A 27 -8.71 8.02 18.12
C THR A 27 -7.20 8.22 18.19
N VAL A 28 -6.43 7.36 17.52
CA VAL A 28 -4.98 7.50 17.41
C VAL A 28 -4.68 8.55 16.36
N ALA A 29 -4.84 9.82 16.73
CA ALA A 29 -4.26 10.93 15.98
C ALA A 29 -2.74 10.86 16.13
N ASN A 30 -2.11 9.94 15.40
CA ASN A 30 -0.68 9.75 15.42
C ASN A 30 -0.04 10.68 14.38
N ALA A 31 0.92 11.49 14.81
CA ALA A 31 1.73 12.30 13.90
C ALA A 31 2.41 11.41 12.85
N ALA A 32 2.47 11.90 11.61
CA ALA A 32 3.02 11.16 10.47
C ALA A 32 4.51 10.80 10.64
N ASP A 33 5.24 11.60 11.42
CA ASP A 33 6.59 11.29 11.89
C ASP A 33 6.61 11.28 13.44
N PRO A 34 7.51 10.51 14.08
CA PRO A 34 7.69 10.56 15.53
C PRO A 34 8.03 11.96 16.03
N THR A 35 7.35 12.43 17.08
CA THR A 35 7.60 13.75 17.71
C THR A 35 8.93 13.81 18.47
N SER A 36 9.51 12.65 18.77
CA SER A 36 10.84 12.48 19.36
C SER A 36 11.56 11.33 18.65
N PHE A 37 12.89 11.36 18.62
CA PHE A 37 13.68 10.23 18.13
C PHE A 37 13.36 8.95 18.92
N LYS A 38 13.35 7.82 18.21
CA LYS A 38 13.01 6.51 18.76
C LYS A 38 14.23 5.59 18.71
N GLN A 39 14.19 4.53 19.51
CA GLN A 39 15.26 3.54 19.55
C GLN A 39 15.35 2.77 18.23
N LEU A 40 14.20 2.45 17.64
CA LEU A 40 14.10 1.77 16.35
C LEU A 40 13.30 2.63 15.37
N ASN A 41 13.92 3.04 14.27
CA ASN A 41 13.31 3.94 13.29
C ASN A 41 13.04 3.22 11.97
N GLY A 42 11.82 3.37 11.46
CA GLY A 42 11.37 2.70 10.23
C GLY A 42 10.79 3.62 9.18
N VAL A 43 11.00 3.23 7.93
CA VAL A 43 10.71 4.00 6.70
C VAL A 43 10.20 3.07 5.60
N GLY A 44 9.81 3.61 4.43
CA GLY A 44 9.63 2.80 3.22
C GLY A 44 8.21 2.70 2.70
N SER A 45 7.59 1.52 2.80
CA SER A 45 6.29 1.26 2.17
C SER A 45 5.19 2.20 2.67
N ASP A 46 4.57 2.93 1.74
CA ASP A 46 3.32 3.68 1.94
C ASP A 46 2.13 2.72 2.15
N THR A 47 2.18 1.51 1.59
CA THR A 47 1.14 0.49 1.79
C THR A 47 0.88 0.25 3.27
N THR A 48 1.93 0.10 4.08
CA THR A 48 1.81 -0.30 5.49
C THR A 48 2.12 0.82 6.47
N GLN A 49 2.34 2.06 6.00
CA GLN A 49 2.77 3.15 6.88
C GLN A 49 1.80 3.41 8.03
N ASP A 50 0.49 3.40 7.75
CA ASP A 50 -0.52 3.76 8.74
C ASP A 50 -0.69 2.68 9.81
N VAL A 51 -0.78 1.41 9.41
CA VAL A 51 -0.88 0.29 10.36
C VAL A 51 0.39 0.16 11.20
N VAL A 52 1.56 0.41 10.60
CA VAL A 52 2.84 0.37 11.32
C VAL A 52 2.98 1.58 12.25
N ARG A 53 2.52 2.77 11.86
CA ARG A 53 2.44 3.96 12.72
C ARG A 53 1.54 3.72 13.92
N ALA A 54 0.40 3.07 13.72
CA ALA A 54 -0.53 2.71 14.79
C ALA A 54 0.07 1.68 15.77
N ILE A 55 0.75 0.65 15.27
CA ILE A 55 1.46 -0.31 16.12
C ILE A 55 2.64 0.35 16.83
N ALA A 56 3.38 1.23 16.17
CA ALA A 56 4.45 2.00 16.80
C ALA A 56 3.92 2.89 17.94
N ALA A 57 2.68 3.36 17.85
CA ALA A 57 2.02 4.13 18.91
C ALA A 57 1.84 3.34 20.22
N THR A 58 1.76 2.01 20.16
CA THR A 58 1.52 1.16 21.33
C THR A 58 2.79 0.88 22.13
N THR A 59 3.93 1.44 21.71
CA THR A 59 5.23 1.24 22.35
C THR A 59 6.06 2.52 22.32
N THR A 60 6.98 2.66 23.26
CA THR A 60 7.92 3.78 23.28
C THR A 60 9.15 3.56 22.41
N THR A 61 9.41 2.32 21.98
CA THR A 61 10.62 1.89 21.27
C THR A 61 10.59 2.19 19.77
N LEU A 62 9.43 2.06 19.12
CA LEU A 62 9.29 2.16 17.66
C LEU A 62 9.00 3.59 17.20
N GLY A 63 9.65 3.99 16.12
CA GLY A 63 9.34 5.16 15.32
C GLY A 63 9.01 4.74 13.90
N SER A 64 7.88 5.22 13.37
CA SER A 64 7.49 5.03 11.98
C SER A 64 7.41 6.41 11.32
N TYR A 65 8.30 6.67 10.38
CA TYR A 65 8.27 7.87 9.54
C TYR A 65 7.46 7.55 8.30
N ASP A 66 6.34 8.24 8.09
CA ASP A 66 5.42 7.97 6.97
C ASP A 66 6.11 8.17 5.63
N ALA A 67 5.71 7.40 4.62
CA ALA A 67 6.35 7.43 3.31
C ALA A 67 5.76 8.56 2.44
N ALA A 68 4.45 8.73 2.51
CA ALA A 68 3.72 9.76 1.79
C ALA A 68 2.60 10.35 2.65
N GLY A 69 2.17 11.55 2.29
CA GLY A 69 1.09 12.23 2.96
C GLY A 69 1.15 13.74 2.75
N ALA A 70 0.08 14.44 3.10
CA ALA A 70 0.07 15.90 3.07
C ALA A 70 1.09 16.48 4.05
N ASN A 71 1.73 17.58 3.63
CA ASN A 71 2.63 18.39 4.46
C ASN A 71 3.87 17.64 5.01
N LEU A 72 4.30 16.56 4.36
CA LEU A 72 5.55 15.89 4.72
C LEU A 72 6.76 16.61 4.12
N SER A 73 7.81 16.74 4.93
CA SER A 73 9.13 17.16 4.43
C SER A 73 9.68 16.12 3.45
N ALA A 74 10.32 16.59 2.37
CA ALA A 74 11.03 15.75 1.40
C ALA A 74 12.23 15.02 2.02
N THR A 75 12.75 15.50 3.15
CA THR A 75 13.83 14.88 3.91
C THR A 75 13.39 14.56 5.33
N ILE A 76 14.03 13.55 5.92
CA ILE A 76 13.86 13.14 7.31
C ILE A 76 15.21 13.09 8.02
N LYS A 77 15.14 13.15 9.36
CA LYS A 77 16.25 12.88 10.27
C LYS A 77 15.71 11.98 11.37
N THR A 78 16.34 10.84 11.59
CA THR A 78 15.80 9.78 12.47
C THR A 78 16.55 9.65 13.79
N THR A 79 17.74 10.25 13.91
CA THR A 79 18.47 10.35 15.18
C THR A 79 19.03 11.76 15.39
N ALA A 80 19.32 12.14 16.64
CA ALA A 80 19.76 13.49 17.00
C ALA A 80 21.09 13.90 16.33
N SER A 81 22.05 13.00 16.27
CA SER A 81 23.38 13.21 15.65
C SER A 81 23.47 12.77 14.19
N GLY A 82 22.40 12.19 13.65
CA GLY A 82 22.37 11.67 12.29
C GLY A 82 22.31 12.74 11.19
N PRO A 83 22.72 12.40 9.95
CA PRO A 83 22.48 13.25 8.80
C PRO A 83 20.98 13.25 8.41
N SER A 84 20.54 14.32 7.76
CA SER A 84 19.26 14.33 7.06
C SER A 84 19.39 13.64 5.70
N PHE A 85 18.36 12.92 5.27
CA PHE A 85 18.32 12.22 3.98
C PHE A 85 16.91 12.26 3.37
N ASN A 86 16.79 12.06 2.06
CA ASN A 86 15.47 12.06 1.39
C ASN A 86 14.55 11.00 2.02
N ARG A 87 13.28 11.35 2.22
CA ARG A 87 12.24 10.46 2.73
C ARG A 87 12.11 9.23 1.80
N PRO A 88 12.32 7.99 2.32
CA PRO A 88 12.11 6.80 1.50
C PRO A 88 10.63 6.58 1.21
N ILE A 89 10.24 6.63 -0.07
CA ILE A 89 8.86 6.44 -0.52
C ILE A 89 8.72 5.11 -1.27
N GLY A 90 7.97 4.17 -0.70
CA GLY A 90 7.74 2.84 -1.25
C GLY A 90 8.68 1.78 -0.69
N SER A 91 8.30 0.51 -0.88
CA SER A 91 9.00 -0.66 -0.34
C SER A 91 10.48 -0.72 -0.77
N GLY A 92 10.76 -0.49 -2.06
CA GLY A 92 12.13 -0.54 -2.58
C GLY A 92 13.02 0.57 -2.01
N ALA A 93 12.49 1.79 -1.92
CA ALA A 93 13.22 2.92 -1.32
C ALA A 93 13.52 2.67 0.17
N GLY A 94 12.56 2.10 0.91
CA GLY A 94 12.74 1.73 2.31
C GLY A 94 13.85 0.71 2.52
N VAL A 95 13.82 -0.39 1.77
CA VAL A 95 14.83 -1.46 1.88
C VAL A 95 16.22 -0.97 1.45
N LYS A 96 16.30 -0.07 0.46
CA LYS A 96 17.55 0.61 0.09
C LYS A 96 18.07 1.52 1.20
N ALA A 97 17.21 2.27 1.86
CA ALA A 97 17.61 3.09 3.01
C ALA A 97 18.10 2.23 4.19
N LEU A 98 17.42 1.12 4.48
CA LEU A 98 17.88 0.14 5.48
C LEU A 98 19.24 -0.47 5.09
N SER A 99 19.42 -0.83 3.82
CA SER A 99 20.68 -1.39 3.29
C SER A 99 21.82 -0.38 3.43
N ALA A 100 21.60 0.87 3.00
CA ALA A 100 22.58 1.94 3.15
C ALA A 100 22.90 2.23 4.63
N SER A 101 21.90 2.17 5.51
CA SER A 101 22.11 2.34 6.95
C SER A 101 22.92 1.21 7.58
N ALA A 102 22.73 -0.02 7.10
CA ALA A 102 23.48 -1.20 7.52
C ALA A 102 24.94 -1.19 7.04
N GLN A 103 25.14 -0.75 5.79
CA GLN A 103 26.43 -0.82 5.11
C GLN A 103 27.29 0.44 5.30
N GLY A 104 26.76 1.45 5.99
CA GLY A 104 27.43 2.73 6.15
C GLY A 104 27.60 3.50 4.85
N LEU A 105 26.54 3.54 4.04
CA LEU A 105 26.49 4.25 2.77
C LEU A 105 25.63 5.52 2.86
N ASN A 106 25.85 6.44 1.93
CA ASN A 106 24.96 7.58 1.74
C ASN A 106 23.64 7.09 1.12
N TYR A 107 22.55 7.78 1.42
CA TYR A 107 21.25 7.54 0.81
C TYR A 107 20.55 8.86 0.53
N GLY A 108 19.82 8.92 -0.59
CA GLY A 108 18.83 9.97 -0.83
C GLY A 108 19.39 11.38 -0.67
N GLY A 109 20.49 11.71 -1.35
CA GLY A 109 21.10 13.04 -1.30
C GLY A 109 21.81 13.40 0.00
N SER A 110 21.91 12.48 0.97
CA SER A 110 22.70 12.71 2.20
C SER A 110 24.17 12.99 1.87
N ALA A 111 24.74 14.01 2.52
CA ALA A 111 26.16 14.36 2.43
C ALA A 111 27.08 13.40 3.21
N ALA A 112 26.53 12.57 4.10
CA ALA A 112 27.26 11.60 4.91
C ALA A 112 26.55 10.23 4.94
N PRO A 113 27.25 9.16 5.31
CA PRO A 113 26.62 7.86 5.52
C PRO A 113 25.45 7.91 6.50
N ILE A 114 24.36 7.23 6.18
CA ILE A 114 23.18 7.15 7.06
C ILE A 114 23.30 5.98 8.06
N THR A 115 24.50 5.67 8.53
CA THR A 115 24.78 4.54 9.44
C THR A 115 23.91 4.61 10.68
N GLY A 116 23.19 3.53 10.99
CA GLY A 116 22.33 3.43 12.17
C GLY A 116 21.13 4.40 12.20
N GLN A 117 20.81 5.04 11.08
CA GLN A 117 19.62 5.90 10.94
C GLN A 117 18.32 5.11 10.70
N VAL A 118 18.40 3.93 10.08
CA VAL A 118 17.24 3.11 9.72
C VAL A 118 17.42 1.72 10.29
N ASP A 119 16.52 1.33 11.18
CA ASP A 119 16.55 0.05 11.88
C ASP A 119 15.67 -1.00 11.21
N PHE A 120 14.58 -0.56 10.58
CA PHE A 120 13.71 -1.43 9.81
C PHE A 120 13.12 -0.73 8.59
N ALA A 121 12.74 -1.50 7.58
CA ALA A 121 12.00 -1.01 6.42
C ALA A 121 10.63 -1.68 6.34
N ARG A 122 9.60 -0.89 6.12
CA ARG A 122 8.28 -1.41 5.78
C ARG A 122 8.29 -1.89 4.33
N SER A 123 7.78 -3.09 4.06
CA SER A 123 7.75 -3.65 2.71
C SER A 123 6.44 -4.38 2.41
N SER A 124 5.86 -4.08 1.25
CA SER A 124 4.77 -4.82 0.63
C SER A 124 5.23 -5.69 -0.56
N SER A 125 6.54 -5.94 -0.62
CA SER A 125 7.22 -6.83 -1.58
C SER A 125 8.09 -7.85 -0.83
N GLY A 126 8.27 -9.03 -1.45
CA GLY A 126 9.20 -10.05 -0.96
C GLY A 126 10.68 -9.71 -1.22
N PRO A 127 11.60 -10.55 -0.72
CA PRO A 127 13.03 -10.34 -0.84
C PRO A 127 13.57 -10.50 -2.26
N VAL A 128 14.72 -9.87 -2.49
CA VAL A 128 15.66 -10.27 -3.55
C VAL A 128 16.62 -11.33 -2.99
N THR A 129 17.22 -12.17 -3.84
CA THR A 129 18.13 -13.25 -3.41
C THR A 129 19.22 -12.77 -2.45
N GLY A 130 19.37 -13.46 -1.31
CA GLY A 130 20.42 -13.23 -0.30
C GLY A 130 19.97 -13.59 1.12
N SER A 131 20.81 -13.30 2.12
CA SER A 131 20.61 -13.71 3.52
C SER A 131 20.81 -12.63 4.58
N VAL A 132 21.17 -11.41 4.18
CA VAL A 132 21.60 -10.33 5.09
C VAL A 132 20.45 -9.50 5.66
N LEU A 133 19.30 -9.51 4.99
CA LEU A 133 18.05 -8.92 5.47
C LEU A 133 17.03 -10.02 5.77
N THR A 134 16.22 -9.84 6.79
CA THR A 134 15.10 -10.73 7.15
C THR A 134 13.79 -10.01 6.93
N TYR A 135 12.87 -10.62 6.19
CA TYR A 135 11.54 -10.11 5.87
C TYR A 135 10.55 -10.73 6.84
N VAL A 136 10.27 -10.03 7.93
CA VAL A 136 9.43 -10.52 9.01
C VAL A 136 7.95 -10.25 8.68
N PRO A 137 7.14 -11.29 8.38
CA PRO A 137 5.75 -11.11 7.98
C PRO A 137 4.89 -10.76 9.20
N PHE A 138 3.91 -9.86 9.01
CA PHE A 138 3.00 -9.51 10.11
C PHE A 138 1.52 -9.49 9.73
N ALA A 139 1.19 -9.25 8.46
CA ALA A 139 -0.19 -9.20 8.00
C ALA A 139 -0.32 -9.63 6.53
N THR A 140 -1.56 -9.84 6.11
CA THR A 140 -1.96 -10.01 4.71
C THR A 140 -2.64 -8.74 4.20
N ASP A 141 -2.22 -8.31 3.03
CA ASP A 141 -2.87 -7.30 2.19
C ASP A 141 -3.43 -7.97 0.94
N ALA A 142 -4.23 -7.24 0.18
CA ALA A 142 -4.66 -7.63 -1.16
C ALA A 142 -4.68 -6.40 -2.07
N VAL A 143 -4.41 -6.59 -3.37
CA VAL A 143 -4.32 -5.49 -4.32
C VAL A 143 -5.41 -5.64 -5.38
N SER A 144 -6.35 -4.69 -5.41
CA SER A 144 -7.30 -4.56 -6.52
C SER A 144 -6.82 -3.47 -7.50
N TYR A 145 -7.67 -3.14 -8.45
CA TYR A 145 -7.58 -1.92 -9.22
C TYR A 145 -8.65 -0.92 -8.75
N ALA A 146 -8.35 0.37 -8.87
CA ALA A 146 -9.28 1.46 -8.66
C ALA A 146 -9.54 2.19 -9.98
N VAL A 147 -10.77 2.66 -10.14
CA VAL A 147 -11.24 3.46 -11.28
C VAL A 147 -12.01 4.66 -10.78
N ASN A 148 -12.23 5.63 -11.66
CA ASN A 148 -13.05 6.80 -11.32
C ASN A 148 -14.51 6.36 -11.07
N SER A 149 -14.99 6.55 -9.84
CA SER A 149 -16.37 6.24 -9.41
C SER A 149 -17.44 6.92 -10.26
N ALA A 150 -17.13 8.06 -10.89
CA ALA A 150 -18.06 8.78 -11.76
C ALA A 150 -18.11 8.23 -13.20
N SER A 151 -17.29 7.24 -13.56
CA SER A 151 -17.24 6.67 -14.91
C SER A 151 -17.87 5.29 -15.01
N ASP A 152 -18.28 4.91 -16.22
CA ASP A 152 -18.81 3.58 -16.54
C ASP A 152 -17.71 2.50 -16.73
N PHE A 153 -16.48 2.75 -16.27
CA PHE A 153 -15.40 1.77 -16.41
C PHE A 153 -15.81 0.40 -15.81
N PRO A 154 -15.52 -0.74 -16.47
CA PRO A 154 -15.92 -2.03 -15.93
C PRO A 154 -15.44 -2.31 -14.49
N ARG A 155 -16.39 -2.56 -13.59
CA ARG A 155 -16.14 -2.86 -12.15
C ARG A 155 -15.89 -4.33 -11.86
N ASN A 156 -15.77 -5.15 -12.88
CA ASN A 156 -15.46 -6.56 -12.77
C ASN A 156 -14.64 -6.99 -13.98
N ILE A 157 -13.34 -7.19 -13.78
CA ILE A 157 -12.39 -7.51 -14.85
C ILE A 157 -11.69 -8.81 -14.49
N LYS A 158 -11.51 -9.69 -15.48
CA LYS A 158 -10.72 -10.90 -15.28
C LYS A 158 -9.24 -10.55 -15.13
N LEU A 159 -8.50 -11.27 -14.28
CA LEU A 159 -7.07 -11.03 -14.12
C LEU A 159 -6.32 -11.14 -15.45
N GLY A 160 -6.63 -12.20 -16.20
CA GLY A 160 -6.02 -12.53 -17.47
C GLY A 160 -4.76 -13.40 -17.33
N THR A 161 -4.42 -14.10 -18.40
CA THR A 161 -3.26 -14.98 -18.51
C THR A 161 -2.55 -14.80 -19.84
N ALA A 162 -1.36 -15.39 -19.99
CA ALA A 162 -0.65 -15.38 -21.28
C ALA A 162 -1.38 -16.18 -22.39
N ALA A 163 -2.35 -17.04 -22.04
CA ALA A 163 -3.13 -17.81 -22.99
C ALA A 163 -4.37 -17.05 -23.53
N ASP A 164 -4.72 -15.91 -22.92
CA ASP A 164 -5.84 -15.10 -23.40
C ASP A 164 -5.49 -14.40 -24.71
N SER A 165 -6.46 -14.33 -25.64
CA SER A 165 -6.35 -13.48 -26.82
C SER A 165 -6.08 -12.04 -26.43
N ASP A 166 -5.21 -11.36 -27.17
CA ASP A 166 -4.80 -9.98 -26.91
C ASP A 166 -5.97 -8.97 -26.89
N THR A 167 -7.11 -9.30 -27.49
CA THR A 167 -8.32 -8.47 -27.52
C THR A 167 -9.26 -8.71 -26.33
N LYS A 168 -9.02 -9.75 -25.52
CA LYS A 168 -9.88 -10.07 -24.38
C LYS A 168 -9.73 -9.01 -23.29
N PHE A 169 -10.85 -8.46 -22.82
CA PHE A 169 -10.88 -7.47 -21.75
C PHE A 169 -10.44 -8.08 -20.40
N THR A 170 -9.14 -7.96 -20.12
CA THR A 170 -8.49 -8.47 -18.91
C THR A 170 -7.54 -7.41 -18.36
N LEU A 171 -7.24 -7.45 -17.06
CA LEU A 171 -6.26 -6.55 -16.46
C LEU A 171 -4.89 -6.71 -17.14
N ARG A 172 -4.48 -7.94 -17.44
CA ARG A 172 -3.24 -8.20 -18.18
C ARG A 172 -3.19 -7.47 -19.53
N ASN A 173 -4.24 -7.56 -20.32
CA ASN A 173 -4.27 -6.97 -21.66
C ASN A 173 -4.43 -5.43 -21.63
N ILE A 174 -5.12 -4.89 -20.62
CA ILE A 174 -5.18 -3.45 -20.35
C ILE A 174 -3.78 -2.93 -20.05
N TYR A 175 -3.05 -3.56 -19.12
CA TYR A 175 -1.69 -3.12 -18.75
C TYR A 175 -0.61 -3.48 -19.78
N ARG A 176 -0.92 -4.29 -20.79
CA ARG A 176 -0.11 -4.48 -22.01
C ARG A 176 -0.49 -3.51 -23.15
N CYS A 177 -1.56 -2.73 -22.99
CA CYS A 177 -2.14 -1.89 -24.03
C CYS A 177 -2.53 -2.65 -25.31
N THR A 178 -2.92 -3.93 -25.19
CA THR A 178 -3.56 -4.65 -26.30
C THR A 178 -5.08 -4.45 -26.29
N VAL A 179 -5.64 -4.07 -25.13
CA VAL A 179 -7.00 -3.52 -24.98
C VAL A 179 -6.86 -2.06 -24.55
N THR A 180 -7.28 -1.14 -25.41
CA THR A 180 -7.03 0.31 -25.26
C THR A 180 -8.31 1.14 -25.12
N SER A 181 -9.49 0.52 -25.23
CA SER A 181 -10.77 1.20 -25.05
C SER A 181 -11.83 0.29 -24.45
N TYR A 182 -12.88 0.89 -23.90
CA TYR A 182 -14.14 0.25 -23.54
C TYR A 182 -15.30 1.12 -24.03
N ASN A 183 -16.49 0.54 -24.17
CA ASN A 183 -17.69 1.33 -24.49
C ASN A 183 -18.37 1.77 -23.19
N ASN A 184 -18.68 3.07 -23.07
CA ASN A 184 -19.45 3.60 -21.94
C ASN A 184 -20.94 3.21 -22.03
N ALA A 185 -21.78 3.68 -21.10
CA ALA A 185 -23.21 3.37 -21.07
C ALA A 185 -23.97 3.88 -22.30
N ASP A 186 -23.48 4.91 -22.97
CA ASP A 186 -24.06 5.47 -24.20
C ASP A 186 -23.55 4.77 -25.47
N GLY A 187 -22.60 3.83 -25.34
CA GLY A 187 -22.00 3.06 -26.44
C GLY A 187 -20.77 3.71 -27.06
N ASP A 188 -20.33 4.86 -26.56
CA ASP A 188 -19.15 5.57 -27.06
C ASP A 188 -17.86 4.92 -26.57
N ALA A 189 -16.87 4.84 -27.46
CA ALA A 189 -15.55 4.33 -27.13
C ALA A 189 -14.79 5.34 -26.24
N VAL A 190 -14.40 4.90 -25.04
CA VAL A 190 -13.57 5.64 -24.09
C VAL A 190 -12.18 5.01 -24.07
N ALA A 191 -11.15 5.83 -24.28
CA ALA A 191 -9.76 5.39 -24.20
C ALA A 191 -9.40 5.00 -22.75
N ILE A 192 -8.72 3.86 -22.59
CA ILE A 192 -8.23 3.38 -21.29
C ILE A 192 -6.83 3.96 -21.05
N THR A 193 -6.62 4.47 -19.85
CA THR A 193 -5.33 4.98 -19.38
C THR A 193 -4.87 4.15 -18.19
N PRO A 194 -4.06 3.09 -18.41
CA PRO A 194 -3.47 2.34 -17.32
C PRO A 194 -2.45 3.21 -16.59
N LEU A 195 -2.65 3.41 -15.30
CA LEU A 195 -1.76 4.15 -14.41
C LEU A 195 -1.00 3.18 -13.50
N LEU A 196 0.22 3.57 -13.14
CA LEU A 196 1.06 2.85 -12.18
C LEU A 196 1.67 3.80 -11.15
N PRO A 197 1.83 3.37 -9.90
CA PRO A 197 2.64 4.08 -8.93
C PRO A 197 4.10 4.26 -9.38
N GLN A 198 4.80 5.13 -8.67
CA GLN A 198 6.21 5.43 -8.86
C GLN A 198 7.10 4.18 -8.81
N THR A 199 8.24 4.24 -9.50
CA THR A 199 9.28 3.22 -9.48
C THR A 199 9.73 2.91 -8.05
N GLY A 200 9.86 1.63 -7.71
CA GLY A 200 10.16 1.17 -6.35
C GLY A 200 8.92 0.96 -5.46
N SER A 201 7.70 1.24 -5.97
CA SER A 201 6.45 0.84 -5.33
C SER A 201 6.34 -0.68 -5.22
N GLY A 202 6.03 -1.17 -4.02
CA GLY A 202 5.78 -2.60 -3.83
C GLY A 202 4.46 -3.05 -4.43
N THR A 203 3.45 -2.18 -4.42
CA THR A 203 2.15 -2.43 -5.08
C THR A 203 2.28 -2.59 -6.57
N ARG A 204 3.06 -1.74 -7.24
CA ARG A 204 3.39 -1.87 -8.66
C ARG A 204 4.06 -3.21 -8.97
N SER A 205 5.14 -3.54 -8.28
CA SER A 205 5.88 -4.79 -8.51
C SER A 205 4.99 -6.03 -8.30
N PHE A 206 4.20 -6.05 -7.22
CA PHE A 206 3.27 -7.14 -6.95
C PHE A 206 2.21 -7.27 -8.03
N PHE A 207 1.54 -6.16 -8.38
CA PHE A 207 0.45 -6.15 -9.35
C PHE A 207 0.93 -6.60 -10.74
N LEU A 208 2.02 -6.02 -11.24
CA LEU A 208 2.61 -6.43 -12.53
C LEU A 208 3.04 -7.89 -12.53
N GLY A 209 3.65 -8.37 -11.44
CA GLY A 209 4.03 -9.77 -11.29
C GLY A 209 2.82 -10.72 -11.39
N LYS A 210 1.67 -10.36 -10.80
CA LYS A 210 0.42 -11.13 -10.91
C LYS A 210 -0.18 -11.12 -12.32
N LEU A 211 0.13 -10.11 -13.12
CA LEU A 211 -0.24 -10.06 -14.54
C LEU A 211 0.77 -10.78 -15.47
N GLY A 212 1.88 -11.28 -14.90
CA GLY A 212 2.99 -11.81 -15.70
C GLY A 212 3.67 -10.73 -16.53
N LEU A 213 3.73 -9.50 -16.02
CA LEU A 213 4.36 -8.35 -16.65
C LEU A 213 5.54 -7.86 -15.81
N THR A 214 6.43 -7.11 -16.45
CA THR A 214 7.49 -6.33 -15.82
C THR A 214 7.35 -4.86 -16.18
N ASP A 215 8.19 -4.02 -15.58
CA ASP A 215 8.28 -2.62 -15.97
C ASP A 215 8.68 -2.42 -17.44
N ALA A 216 9.35 -3.39 -18.05
CA ALA A 216 9.74 -3.34 -19.46
C ALA A 216 8.62 -3.77 -20.41
N THR A 217 7.58 -4.46 -19.92
CA THR A 217 6.52 -5.04 -20.77
C THR A 217 5.14 -4.44 -20.51
N THR A 218 5.03 -3.49 -19.57
CA THR A 218 3.79 -2.77 -19.26
C THR A 218 3.74 -1.43 -20.01
N CYS A 219 2.54 -0.97 -20.34
CA CYS A 219 2.33 0.39 -20.85
C CYS A 219 1.84 1.37 -19.77
N GLY A 220 1.81 0.94 -18.51
CA GLY A 220 1.28 1.75 -17.42
C GLY A 220 2.03 3.08 -17.24
N ASN A 221 1.27 4.17 -17.24
CA ASN A 221 1.77 5.53 -17.13
C ASN A 221 1.97 5.93 -15.65
N THR A 222 3.15 6.42 -15.29
CA THR A 222 3.50 6.86 -13.93
C THR A 222 3.36 8.37 -13.71
N ARG A 223 2.92 9.10 -14.74
CA ARG A 223 2.91 10.57 -14.84
C ARG A 223 4.25 11.16 -14.41
N SER A 224 5.31 10.77 -15.11
CA SER A 224 6.68 11.21 -14.77
C SER A 224 7.08 10.84 -13.34
N ASN A 225 6.69 9.64 -12.89
CA ASN A 225 7.00 9.11 -11.57
C ASN A 225 6.39 9.88 -10.38
N THR A 226 5.29 10.61 -10.60
CA THR A 226 4.62 11.43 -9.58
C THR A 226 3.44 10.73 -8.90
N ILE A 227 2.91 9.66 -9.49
CA ILE A 227 1.82 8.89 -8.88
C ILE A 227 2.36 8.17 -7.66
N ILE A 228 1.87 8.55 -6.49
CA ILE A 228 2.14 7.84 -5.23
C ILE A 228 1.19 6.65 -5.11
N GLU A 229 1.66 5.55 -4.52
CA GLU A 229 0.83 4.39 -4.17
C GLU A 229 -0.45 4.83 -3.45
N HIS A 230 -1.59 4.19 -3.71
CA HIS A 230 -2.84 4.39 -2.95
C HIS A 230 -3.36 5.83 -2.89
N ASP A 231 -3.02 6.63 -3.90
CA ASP A 231 -3.61 7.93 -4.15
C ASP A 231 -4.68 7.80 -5.24
N GLY A 232 -5.94 7.99 -4.88
CA GLY A 232 -7.03 7.94 -5.86
C GLY A 232 -7.31 9.27 -6.54
N THR A 233 -6.67 10.37 -6.10
CA THR A 233 -6.83 11.68 -6.75
C THR A 233 -6.25 11.72 -8.17
N VAL A 234 -5.42 10.74 -8.53
CA VAL A 234 -4.87 10.61 -9.89
C VAL A 234 -5.91 10.14 -10.91
N LEU A 235 -7.06 9.61 -10.46
CA LEU A 235 -8.15 9.13 -11.32
C LEU A 235 -8.98 10.32 -11.84
N THR A 236 -8.41 11.06 -12.78
CA THR A 236 -8.94 12.32 -13.30
C THR A 236 -9.84 12.13 -14.52
N GLY A 237 -9.64 11.05 -15.30
CA GLY A 237 -10.39 10.73 -16.51
C GLY A 237 -11.29 9.51 -16.35
N PRO A 238 -12.28 9.34 -17.25
CA PRO A 238 -13.21 8.21 -17.18
C PRO A 238 -12.55 6.85 -17.48
N GLY A 239 -11.44 6.86 -18.23
CA GLY A 239 -10.64 5.69 -18.59
C GLY A 239 -9.46 5.38 -17.66
N ASP A 240 -9.26 6.17 -16.60
CA ASP A 240 -8.13 5.96 -15.69
C ASP A 240 -8.35 4.71 -14.83
N ILE A 241 -7.31 3.87 -14.72
CA ILE A 241 -7.26 2.68 -13.87
C ILE A 241 -5.89 2.57 -13.19
N VAL A 242 -5.86 2.32 -11.87
CA VAL A 242 -4.61 2.25 -11.09
C VAL A 242 -4.65 1.07 -10.10
N PRO A 243 -3.55 0.34 -9.83
CA PRO A 243 -3.55 -0.66 -8.76
C PRO A 243 -3.65 0.01 -7.39
N PHE A 244 -4.40 -0.60 -6.47
CA PHE A 244 -4.71 -0.03 -5.16
C PHE A 244 -4.77 -1.13 -4.09
N SER A 245 -4.10 -0.92 -2.94
CA SER A 245 -4.17 -1.83 -1.79
C SER A 245 -5.54 -1.74 -1.13
N ILE A 246 -6.18 -2.89 -0.98
CA ILE A 246 -7.46 -3.01 -0.27
C ILE A 246 -7.31 -2.59 1.19
N GLY A 247 -6.19 -2.95 1.84
CA GLY A 247 -5.90 -2.50 3.21
C GLY A 247 -5.86 -0.97 3.31
N GLN A 248 -5.10 -0.31 2.44
CA GLN A 248 -5.04 1.15 2.41
C GLN A 248 -6.38 1.80 2.08
N PHE A 249 -7.15 1.24 1.14
CA PHE A 249 -8.48 1.76 0.85
C PHE A 249 -9.39 1.72 2.07
N ILE A 250 -9.37 0.62 2.83
CA ILE A 250 -10.14 0.48 4.07
C ILE A 250 -9.60 1.44 5.15
N ALA A 251 -8.29 1.51 5.35
CA ALA A 251 -7.67 2.40 6.33
C ALA A 251 -8.05 3.87 6.10
N GLN A 252 -8.00 4.33 4.85
CA GLN A 252 -8.39 5.68 4.45
C GLN A 252 -9.91 5.89 4.57
N SER A 253 -10.73 4.88 4.25
CA SER A 253 -12.19 4.95 4.46
C SER A 253 -12.58 5.06 5.94
N ASN A 254 -11.73 4.51 6.81
CA ASN A 254 -11.87 4.58 8.25
C ASN A 254 -11.08 5.76 8.85
N SER A 255 -10.76 6.80 8.08
CA SER A 255 -9.92 7.93 8.55
C SER A 255 -10.31 8.55 9.91
N PRO A 256 -11.60 8.65 10.30
CA PRO A 256 -11.94 9.12 11.65
C PRO A 256 -11.45 8.19 12.79
N LEU A 257 -11.29 6.90 12.51
CA LEU A 257 -10.81 5.89 13.45
C LEU A 257 -9.30 5.69 13.35
N THR A 258 -8.76 5.68 12.14
CA THR A 258 -7.35 5.34 11.84
C THR A 258 -6.41 6.53 11.88
N GLY A 259 -6.94 7.76 11.73
CA GLY A 259 -6.11 8.93 11.46
C GLY A 259 -5.27 8.79 10.18
N SER A 260 -5.62 7.87 9.27
CA SER A 260 -5.05 7.82 7.92
C SER A 260 -5.52 9.02 7.14
N GLN A 261 -4.65 9.60 6.31
CA GLN A 261 -5.07 10.62 5.37
C GLN A 261 -5.98 9.99 4.32
N ASP A 262 -7.23 10.45 4.22
CA ASP A 262 -8.11 10.04 3.12
C ASP A 262 -7.71 10.76 1.83
N ARG A 263 -7.07 10.02 0.94
CA ARG A 263 -6.66 10.45 -0.40
C ARG A 263 -7.23 9.54 -1.47
N ARG A 264 -8.37 8.88 -1.17
CA ARG A 264 -9.06 8.02 -2.13
C ARG A 264 -9.66 8.84 -3.27
N GLY A 265 -9.96 10.13 -3.09
CA GLY A 265 -10.58 10.94 -4.13
C GLY A 265 -11.84 10.26 -4.67
N PHE A 266 -11.90 10.05 -6.00
CA PHE A 266 -12.98 9.32 -6.67
C PHE A 266 -12.72 7.82 -6.85
N ALA A 267 -11.72 7.24 -6.19
CA ALA A 267 -11.40 5.82 -6.34
C ALA A 267 -12.56 4.92 -5.91
N GLU A 268 -12.94 4.02 -6.82
CA GLU A 268 -13.79 2.87 -6.54
C GLU A 268 -13.01 1.59 -6.85
N LEU A 269 -12.92 0.68 -5.89
CA LEU A 269 -12.24 -0.60 -6.10
C LEU A 269 -13.08 -1.54 -6.97
N GLY A 270 -12.44 -2.11 -8.00
CA GLY A 270 -13.05 -3.13 -8.85
C GLY A 270 -13.03 -4.53 -8.23
N LYS A 271 -13.84 -5.41 -8.83
CA LYS A 271 -13.82 -6.86 -8.59
C LYS A 271 -12.85 -7.52 -9.58
N ILE A 272 -12.18 -8.57 -9.13
CA ILE A 272 -11.35 -9.41 -9.99
C ILE A 272 -11.95 -10.81 -10.00
N ASP A 273 -12.22 -11.33 -11.20
CA ASP A 273 -12.81 -12.66 -11.40
C ASP A 273 -14.09 -12.89 -10.58
N ASN A 274 -14.99 -11.88 -10.57
CA ASN A 274 -16.22 -11.82 -9.77
C ASN A 274 -16.05 -11.74 -8.25
N VAL A 275 -14.81 -11.70 -7.73
CA VAL A 275 -14.56 -11.60 -6.30
C VAL A 275 -14.50 -10.13 -5.87
N LYS A 276 -15.32 -9.76 -4.89
CA LYS A 276 -15.30 -8.40 -4.31
C LYS A 276 -14.03 -8.15 -3.49
N PRO A 277 -13.45 -6.94 -3.53
CA PRO A 277 -12.26 -6.61 -2.74
C PRO A 277 -12.53 -6.59 -1.23
N THR A 278 -13.74 -6.23 -0.84
CA THR A 278 -14.15 -6.11 0.57
C THR A 278 -15.37 -6.95 0.89
N VAL A 279 -15.52 -7.26 2.18
CA VAL A 279 -16.70 -7.89 2.77
C VAL A 279 -17.15 -7.07 3.98
N LEU A 280 -18.41 -7.22 4.39
CA LEU A 280 -18.88 -6.69 5.66
C LEU A 280 -18.56 -7.72 6.75
N SER A 281 -17.97 -7.26 7.85
CA SER A 281 -17.67 -8.03 9.05
C SER A 281 -18.35 -7.40 10.27
N THR A 282 -18.18 -8.02 11.43
CA THR A 282 -18.63 -7.45 12.71
C THR A 282 -17.97 -6.10 13.02
N ASP A 283 -16.75 -5.91 12.55
CA ASP A 283 -15.93 -4.72 12.82
C ASP A 283 -16.06 -3.67 11.69
N GLY A 284 -17.04 -3.83 10.79
CA GLY A 284 -17.25 -2.99 9.63
C GLY A 284 -16.67 -3.59 8.34
N VAL A 285 -16.29 -2.73 7.39
CA VAL A 285 -15.74 -3.16 6.10
C VAL A 285 -14.35 -3.78 6.32
N ALA A 286 -14.17 -5.01 5.85
CA ALA A 286 -12.92 -5.76 5.98
C ALA A 286 -12.42 -6.25 4.62
N LEU A 287 -11.13 -6.57 4.55
CA LEU A 287 -10.51 -7.22 3.39
C LEU A 287 -11.20 -8.57 3.14
N ASN A 288 -11.55 -8.84 1.88
CA ASN A 288 -12.04 -10.16 1.49
C ASN A 288 -10.86 -11.14 1.40
N GLY A 289 -10.75 -12.05 2.37
CA GLY A 289 -9.68 -13.06 2.40
C GLY A 289 -9.66 -14.00 1.19
N SER A 290 -10.76 -14.10 0.44
CA SER A 290 -10.85 -14.89 -0.81
C SER A 290 -10.45 -14.10 -2.06
N PHE A 291 -10.02 -12.84 -1.94
CA PHE A 291 -9.62 -12.04 -3.09
C PHE A 291 -8.38 -12.65 -3.78
N PRO A 292 -8.34 -12.74 -5.12
CA PRO A 292 -7.31 -13.52 -5.82
C PRO A 292 -5.89 -12.94 -5.74
N LEU A 293 -5.77 -11.63 -5.46
CA LEU A 293 -4.49 -10.90 -5.45
C LEU A 293 -4.05 -10.59 -4.02
N VAL A 294 -3.91 -11.62 -3.18
CA VAL A 294 -3.38 -11.49 -1.82
C VAL A 294 -1.84 -11.49 -1.77
N ARG A 295 -1.28 -10.77 -0.80
CA ARG A 295 0.15 -10.74 -0.48
C ARG A 295 0.38 -10.66 1.01
N THR A 296 1.47 -11.25 1.46
CA THR A 296 2.00 -10.97 2.80
C THR A 296 2.77 -9.66 2.78
N VAL A 297 2.65 -8.88 3.86
CA VAL A 297 3.44 -7.66 4.08
C VAL A 297 4.40 -7.85 5.25
N TYR A 298 5.51 -7.12 5.21
CA TYR A 298 6.69 -7.38 6.02
C TYR A 298 7.22 -6.11 6.68
N ASN A 299 7.82 -6.29 7.86
CA ASN A 299 8.86 -5.40 8.35
C ASN A 299 10.21 -6.07 8.10
N VAL A 300 11.13 -5.36 7.46
CA VAL A 300 12.45 -5.86 7.07
C VAL A 300 13.47 -5.35 8.06
N VAL A 301 14.31 -6.24 8.59
CA VAL A 301 15.40 -5.91 9.52
C VAL A 301 16.70 -6.54 9.03
N GLN A 302 17.84 -6.06 9.53
CA GLN A 302 19.10 -6.76 9.31
C GLN A 302 19.09 -8.11 10.03
N THR A 303 19.45 -9.19 9.34
CA THR A 303 19.42 -10.56 9.90
C THR A 303 20.32 -10.67 11.13
N SER A 304 21.49 -10.03 11.12
CA SER A 304 22.44 -10.02 12.24
C SER A 304 21.90 -9.36 13.51
N ARG A 305 20.86 -8.53 13.40
CA ARG A 305 20.28 -7.77 14.52
C ARG A 305 19.08 -8.45 15.17
N LEU A 306 18.64 -9.61 14.67
CA LEU A 306 17.45 -10.32 15.19
C LEU A 306 17.55 -10.68 16.68
N GLY A 307 18.77 -10.86 17.20
CA GLY A 307 19.01 -11.14 18.62
C GLY A 307 19.02 -9.90 19.52
N GLU A 308 19.01 -8.68 18.98
CA GLU A 308 18.96 -7.47 19.79
C GLU A 308 17.61 -7.39 20.52
N PRO A 309 17.57 -7.15 21.85
CA PRO A 309 16.33 -7.20 22.62
C PRO A 309 15.19 -6.34 22.06
N ALA A 310 15.50 -5.13 21.59
CA ALA A 310 14.50 -4.23 21.01
C ALA A 310 13.96 -4.74 19.66
N ILE A 311 14.82 -5.29 18.79
CA ILE A 311 14.41 -5.88 17.50
C ILE A 311 13.58 -7.14 17.75
N ALA A 312 14.04 -8.02 18.65
CA ALA A 312 13.34 -9.25 19.00
C ALA A 312 11.94 -8.95 19.55
N ALA A 313 11.83 -8.05 20.53
CA ALA A 313 10.56 -7.64 21.10
C ALA A 313 9.62 -6.99 20.08
N ALA A 314 10.16 -6.19 19.16
CA ALA A 314 9.35 -5.54 18.13
C ALA A 314 8.84 -6.52 17.08
N PHE A 315 9.68 -7.41 16.56
CA PHE A 315 9.40 -8.14 15.31
C PHE A 315 9.36 -9.67 15.44
N VAL A 316 10.10 -10.28 16.37
CA VAL A 316 10.38 -11.72 16.33
C VAL A 316 9.34 -12.52 17.12
N GLY A 317 8.75 -13.51 16.45
CA GLY A 317 7.80 -14.44 17.05
C GLY A 317 6.39 -13.87 17.25
N THR A 318 5.48 -14.74 17.69
CA THR A 318 4.05 -14.44 17.82
C THR A 318 3.73 -13.46 18.95
N SER A 319 4.64 -13.28 19.91
CA SER A 319 4.52 -12.31 21.01
C SER A 319 5.09 -10.93 20.68
N SER A 320 5.62 -10.72 19.48
CA SER A 320 6.19 -9.45 19.06
C SER A 320 5.15 -8.33 19.01
N SER A 321 5.58 -7.06 19.09
CA SER A 321 4.68 -5.89 19.00
C SER A 321 3.78 -5.94 17.77
N PHE A 322 4.27 -6.40 16.61
CA PHE A 322 3.44 -6.50 15.40
C PHE A 322 2.43 -7.64 15.48
N CYS A 323 2.79 -8.78 16.07
CA CYS A 323 1.91 -9.95 16.14
C CYS A 323 0.90 -9.90 17.29
N ALA A 324 1.18 -9.13 18.35
CA ALA A 324 0.31 -8.94 19.50
C ALA A 324 -0.87 -7.96 19.24
N ASN A 325 -0.93 -7.31 18.06
CA ASN A 325 -1.90 -6.26 17.75
C ASN A 325 -2.87 -6.60 16.59
N PRO A 326 -3.54 -7.76 16.58
CA PRO A 326 -4.41 -8.17 15.47
C PRO A 326 -5.63 -7.25 15.28
N SER A 327 -6.12 -6.60 16.34
CA SER A 327 -7.22 -5.64 16.24
C SER A 327 -6.80 -4.38 15.48
N ILE A 328 -5.59 -3.86 15.73
CA ILE A 328 -5.05 -2.73 14.95
C ILE A 328 -4.92 -3.14 13.49
N ILE A 329 -4.34 -4.31 13.21
CA ILE A 329 -4.19 -4.83 11.85
C ILE A 329 -5.54 -4.84 11.10
N ARG A 330 -6.61 -5.32 11.74
CA ARG A 330 -7.98 -5.32 11.17
C ARG A 330 -8.55 -3.92 10.95
N THR A 331 -8.42 -3.01 11.92
CA THR A 331 -8.93 -1.64 11.81
C THR A 331 -8.35 -0.89 10.61
N TYR A 332 -7.07 -1.15 10.31
CA TYR A 332 -6.37 -0.59 9.14
C TYR A 332 -6.56 -1.42 7.86
N GLY A 333 -7.52 -2.34 7.83
CA GLY A 333 -7.93 -3.06 6.62
C GLY A 333 -7.08 -4.26 6.22
N PHE A 334 -6.08 -4.63 7.02
CA PHE A 334 -5.25 -5.82 6.78
C PHE A 334 -5.83 -7.04 7.49
N ALA A 335 -5.51 -8.23 7.01
CA ALA A 335 -5.84 -9.47 7.71
C ALA A 335 -4.65 -9.93 8.57
N PRO A 336 -4.82 -10.19 9.88
CA PRO A 336 -3.79 -10.82 10.69
C PRO A 336 -3.44 -12.21 10.13
N LEU A 337 -2.16 -12.58 10.22
CA LEU A 337 -1.71 -13.90 9.79
C LEU A 337 -2.18 -14.96 10.79
N SER A 338 -2.82 -16.02 10.29
CA SER A 338 -3.21 -17.18 11.11
C SER A 338 -2.02 -18.01 11.59
N SER A 339 -0.89 -17.92 10.87
CA SER A 339 0.36 -18.60 11.18
C SER A 339 1.55 -17.83 10.60
N GLY A 340 2.72 -17.98 11.21
CA GLY A 340 3.96 -17.42 10.67
C GLY A 340 4.18 -15.93 10.92
N CYS A 341 3.27 -15.24 11.62
CA CYS A 341 3.54 -13.88 12.08
C CYS A 341 4.83 -13.84 12.92
N GLY A 342 5.74 -12.91 12.60
CA GLY A 342 7.00 -12.78 13.30
C GLY A 342 8.05 -13.83 12.92
N ALA A 343 7.79 -14.66 11.90
CA ALA A 343 8.75 -15.65 11.42
C ALA A 343 9.99 -14.98 10.80
N THR A 344 11.15 -15.60 10.99
CA THR A 344 12.46 -15.06 10.57
C THR A 344 13.12 -15.90 9.46
N THR A 345 12.35 -16.77 8.80
CA THR A 345 12.87 -17.74 7.83
C THR A 345 13.02 -17.17 6.42
N LEU A 346 12.39 -16.03 6.11
CA LEU A 346 12.44 -15.41 4.79
C LEU A 346 13.53 -14.34 4.77
N THR A 347 14.58 -14.56 3.97
CA THR A 347 15.74 -13.67 3.90
C THR A 347 15.96 -13.11 2.50
N GLY A 348 16.70 -12.00 2.42
CA GLY A 348 17.11 -11.39 1.17
C GLY A 348 18.45 -10.66 1.23
N GLY A 349 18.93 -10.24 0.06
CA GLY A 349 20.12 -9.42 -0.09
C GLY A 349 19.90 -7.95 0.28
N PHE A 350 21.00 -7.20 0.42
CA PHE A 350 20.96 -5.74 0.35
C PHE A 350 20.45 -5.28 -1.03
N GLN A 351 19.87 -4.08 -1.10
CA GLN A 351 19.28 -3.49 -2.31
C GLN A 351 19.86 -2.13 -2.65
#